data_AF-A0A925GEH1-F1
#
_entry.id   AF-A0A925GEH1-F1
#
_cell.length_a   1.000
_cell.length_b   1.000
_cell.length_c   1.000
_cell.angle_alpha   90.00
_cell.angle_beta   90.00
_cell.angle_gamma   90.00
#
_symmetry.space_group_name_H-M   'P 1'
#
loop_
_entity.id
_entity.type
_entity.pdbx_description
1 polymer ?
#
loop_
_entity_poly.entity_id
_entity_poly.type
_entity_poly.pdbx_seq_one_letter_code
_entity_poly.pdbx_strand_id
1 'polypeptide(L)'
;MVVAVLPFQNVSDNTHLDYFAIGFTEDIIADLSKFNNLQVISHHSTMAYSQKLLSETELAVQLQTDFLVRGSFRIADEKLRISVQLIRTESNTIVWAEKYDQDLNTVFALQDDITQHIVSSIQNNIDINILSVNRKKPITSLAAYDCWLKGYSLLKKGTVEDDLEARMYFNQALDIDANYARAYTGLSLSYFNEWSCQLWEKWNESQEGAFCYAQKAVAIDEYDSVSLSVLARIYLYKEEFEKAEHCARKSLRLNPNNADILTQIATTFTYLGYAVEAEKLYLNALRLNPLNQERYNGIGLFIYFELGKIEKAVEISQKLSVGDSWVDISAFTAAAFYCDGDIEKARFYWEQFEENFRKKIAKGKPFTRQDAINWIYFANPFKKGTRLDYLINYFSDKNPEPELHGSVSETISSTEYYFKRNGVLWEFCFEGKAITLPEVKGFTDLAVLLNQPYTEVHCTQLMGTQVANDDYFVLDDKAKKVYQKKIQELLAEITEAEAYNDTERTLKLKKEYDELVDHLTKSLGKGGKSRKLNSPTERIRSAITWRIRSAITKVEKHHPDLATHLSKAIQTGAFCSYSPEKNIHWKTE
;
A
#
# COMPACT_ATOMS: atom_id res chain seq x y z
N MET A 1 -13.45 -17.12 8.56
CA MET A 1 -12.76 -17.96 9.55
C MET A 1 -11.42 -17.33 9.87
N VAL A 2 -11.06 -17.28 11.14
CA VAL A 2 -9.81 -16.73 11.65
C VAL A 2 -8.89 -17.88 12.06
N VAL A 3 -7.64 -17.84 11.62
CA VAL A 3 -6.62 -18.85 11.88
C VAL A 3 -5.41 -18.17 12.49
N ALA A 4 -4.88 -18.72 13.58
CA ALA A 4 -3.62 -18.30 14.16
C ALA A 4 -2.60 -19.44 14.04
N VAL A 5 -1.41 -19.13 13.55
CA VAL A 5 -0.29 -20.08 13.50
C VAL A 5 0.68 -19.72 14.61
N LEU A 6 0.88 -20.63 15.55
CA LEU A 6 1.86 -20.43 16.62
C LEU A 6 3.27 -20.70 16.10
N PRO A 7 4.29 -20.04 16.66
CA PRO A 7 5.68 -20.35 16.38
C PRO A 7 5.94 -21.85 16.54
N PHE A 8 6.42 -22.47 15.48
CA PHE A 8 6.83 -23.86 15.54
C PHE A 8 7.93 -24.02 16.58
N GLN A 9 7.80 -25.03 17.43
CA GLN A 9 8.75 -25.25 18.52
C GLN A 9 9.90 -26.13 18.06
N ASN A 10 11.13 -25.73 18.34
CA ASN A 10 12.28 -26.62 18.26
C ASN A 10 12.35 -27.47 19.54
N VAL A 11 12.21 -28.79 19.39
CA VAL A 11 12.27 -29.77 20.49
C VAL A 11 13.61 -30.50 20.50
N SER A 12 14.59 -29.96 19.76
CA SER A 12 15.96 -30.49 19.66
C SER A 12 16.92 -29.50 20.33
N ASP A 13 18.06 -29.99 20.82
CA ASP A 13 19.12 -29.15 21.41
C ASP A 13 19.90 -28.31 20.37
N ASN A 14 19.50 -28.38 19.10
CA ASN A 14 20.16 -27.68 18.00
C ASN A 14 19.55 -26.28 17.80
N THR A 15 20.24 -25.25 18.29
CA THR A 15 19.80 -23.84 18.21
C THR A 15 19.72 -23.30 16.78
N HIS A 16 20.38 -23.92 15.80
CA HIS A 16 20.22 -23.52 14.40
C HIS A 16 18.79 -23.70 13.88
N LEU A 17 18.01 -24.61 14.48
CA LEU A 17 16.61 -24.80 14.11
C LEU A 17 15.67 -23.72 14.64
N ASP A 18 16.07 -22.92 15.61
CA ASP A 18 15.17 -21.90 16.20
C ASP A 18 14.82 -20.83 15.16
N TYR A 19 15.83 -20.33 14.43
CA TYR A 19 15.62 -19.36 13.35
C TYR A 19 14.84 -19.95 12.19
N PHE A 20 15.12 -21.21 11.84
CA PHE A 20 14.38 -21.94 10.82
C PHE A 20 12.90 -22.07 11.19
N ALA A 21 12.59 -22.41 12.44
CA ALA A 21 11.22 -22.58 12.90
C ALA A 21 10.42 -21.27 12.85
N ILE A 22 11.06 -20.13 13.16
CA ILE A 22 10.47 -18.80 13.02
C ILE A 22 10.17 -18.51 11.54
N GLY A 23 11.15 -18.68 10.66
CA GLY A 23 10.98 -18.47 9.22
C GLY A 23 9.87 -19.34 8.62
N PHE A 24 9.86 -20.63 8.94
CA PHE A 24 8.85 -21.58 8.48
C PHE A 24 7.44 -21.19 8.97
N THR A 25 7.33 -20.68 10.21
CA THR A 25 6.06 -20.17 10.73
C THR A 25 5.59 -18.94 9.94
N GLU A 26 6.47 -17.96 9.70
CA GLU A 26 6.16 -16.77 8.89
C GLU A 26 5.71 -17.15 7.47
N ASP A 27 6.33 -18.17 6.90
CA ASP A 27 6.02 -18.69 5.56
C ASP A 27 4.65 -19.39 5.47
N ILE A 28 4.30 -20.25 6.44
CA ILE A 28 2.94 -20.83 6.53
C ILE A 28 1.88 -19.73 6.70
N ILE A 29 2.15 -18.71 7.52
CA ILE A 29 1.24 -17.55 7.68
C ILE A 29 1.08 -16.82 6.35
N ALA A 30 2.17 -16.57 5.62
CA ALA A 30 2.17 -15.88 4.34
C ALA A 30 1.42 -16.65 3.24
N ASP A 31 1.46 -17.98 3.25
CA ASP A 31 0.73 -18.81 2.30
C ASP A 31 -0.76 -18.91 2.62
N LEU A 32 -1.10 -19.13 3.90
CA LEU A 32 -2.50 -19.13 4.34
C LEU A 32 -3.17 -17.77 4.10
N SER A 33 -2.42 -16.67 4.15
CA SER A 33 -2.97 -15.33 3.95
C SER A 33 -3.33 -15.02 2.48
N LYS A 34 -2.89 -15.85 1.52
CA LYS A 34 -3.29 -15.78 0.11
C LYS A 34 -4.77 -16.17 -0.10
N PHE A 35 -5.37 -16.90 0.84
CA PHE A 35 -6.75 -17.36 0.74
C PHE A 35 -7.75 -16.29 1.18
N ASN A 36 -8.59 -15.83 0.24
CA ASN A 36 -9.60 -14.79 0.47
C ASN A 36 -10.57 -15.08 1.64
N ASN A 37 -10.85 -16.36 1.89
CA ASN A 37 -11.85 -16.79 2.87
C ASN A 37 -11.25 -17.07 4.26
N LEU A 38 -9.93 -16.90 4.42
CA LEU A 38 -9.22 -17.05 5.67
C LEU A 38 -8.67 -15.71 6.13
N GLN A 39 -8.88 -15.39 7.40
CA GLN A 39 -8.19 -14.30 8.09
C GLN A 39 -7.07 -14.92 8.90
N VAL A 40 -5.83 -14.57 8.61
CA VAL A 40 -4.67 -15.17 9.27
C VAL A 40 -4.08 -14.16 10.23
N ILE A 41 -3.97 -14.54 11.50
CA ILE A 41 -3.33 -13.69 12.51
C ILE A 41 -1.84 -13.58 12.22
N SER A 42 -1.35 -12.34 12.22
CA SER A 42 0.03 -11.98 11.96
C SER A 42 0.99 -12.68 12.93
N HIS A 43 2.15 -13.09 12.40
CA HIS A 43 3.23 -13.68 13.18
C HIS A 43 3.61 -12.83 14.40
N HIS A 44 3.59 -11.50 14.26
CA HIS A 44 3.91 -10.59 15.37
C HIS A 44 3.02 -10.82 16.60
N SER A 45 1.71 -11.04 16.39
CA SER A 45 0.77 -11.34 17.46
C SER A 45 0.97 -12.73 18.06
N THR A 46 1.47 -13.71 17.30
CA THR A 46 1.67 -15.07 17.80
C THR A 46 3.05 -15.33 18.38
N MET A 47 4.07 -14.54 18.01
CA MET A 47 5.48 -14.73 18.39
C MET A 47 5.71 -14.67 19.91
N ALA A 48 4.95 -13.86 20.63
CA ALA A 48 5.05 -13.72 22.10
C ALA A 48 4.66 -15.00 22.88
N TYR A 49 4.13 -16.01 22.20
CA TYR A 49 3.70 -17.28 22.80
C TYR A 49 4.63 -18.45 22.53
N SER A 50 5.78 -18.23 21.88
CA SER A 50 6.79 -19.26 21.64
C SER A 50 7.28 -19.93 22.93
N GLN A 51 7.31 -19.20 24.05
CA GLN A 51 7.85 -19.63 25.34
C GLN A 51 6.82 -19.63 26.49
N LYS A 52 5.54 -19.33 26.22
CA LYS A 52 4.51 -19.22 27.27
C LYS A 52 3.71 -20.52 27.39
N LEU A 53 3.60 -21.03 28.62
CA LEU A 53 2.71 -22.13 29.00
C LEU A 53 1.27 -21.63 29.19
N LEU A 54 0.64 -21.13 28.12
CA LEU A 54 -0.79 -20.82 28.13
C LEU A 54 -1.60 -21.99 27.57
N SER A 55 -2.80 -22.16 28.12
CA SER A 55 -3.77 -23.11 27.57
C SER A 55 -4.26 -22.65 26.19
N GLU A 56 -4.67 -23.60 25.37
CA GLU A 56 -5.20 -23.34 24.02
C GLU A 56 -6.43 -22.43 24.05
N THR A 57 -7.26 -22.57 25.09
CA THR A 57 -8.45 -21.74 25.33
C THR A 57 -8.09 -20.28 25.63
N GLU A 58 -7.06 -20.04 26.45
CA GLU A 58 -6.60 -18.67 26.73
C GLU A 58 -6.01 -18.00 25.48
N LEU A 59 -5.23 -18.75 24.70
CA LEU A 59 -4.68 -18.26 23.43
C LEU A 59 -5.79 -17.93 22.43
N ALA A 60 -6.81 -18.78 22.34
CA ALA A 60 -7.95 -18.57 21.46
C ALA A 60 -8.70 -17.27 21.76
N VAL A 61 -8.92 -16.99 23.05
CA VAL A 61 -9.60 -15.76 23.50
C VAL A 61 -8.73 -14.53 23.22
N GLN A 62 -7.43 -14.58 23.53
CA GLN A 62 -6.53 -13.44 23.31
C GLN A 62 -6.34 -13.11 21.83
N LEU A 63 -6.25 -14.12 20.98
CA LEU A 63 -6.05 -13.95 19.54
C LEU A 63 -7.36 -13.84 18.75
N GLN A 64 -8.51 -14.06 19.39
CA GLN A 64 -9.85 -14.07 18.77
C GLN A 64 -9.91 -14.96 17.52
N THR A 65 -9.43 -16.20 17.65
CA THR A 65 -9.25 -17.12 16.52
C THR A 65 -10.18 -18.33 16.57
N ASP A 66 -10.66 -18.79 15.40
CA ASP A 66 -11.52 -19.98 15.26
C ASP A 66 -10.68 -21.27 15.24
N PHE A 67 -9.45 -21.17 14.72
CA PHE A 67 -8.51 -22.28 14.60
C PHE A 67 -7.11 -21.89 15.06
N LEU A 68 -6.40 -22.85 15.62
CA LEU A 68 -5.01 -22.73 16.04
C LEU A 68 -4.16 -23.79 15.33
N VAL A 69 -3.09 -23.37 14.67
CA VAL A 69 -2.07 -24.26 14.11
C VAL A 69 -0.90 -24.33 15.09
N ARG A 70 -0.56 -25.54 15.53
CA ARG A 70 0.61 -25.85 16.34
C ARG A 70 1.57 -26.70 15.56
N GLY A 71 2.86 -26.44 15.74
CA GLY A 71 3.90 -27.18 15.05
C GLY A 71 5.13 -27.39 15.89
N SER A 72 5.87 -28.45 15.61
CA SER A 72 7.17 -28.69 16.21
C SER A 72 8.15 -29.37 15.26
N PHE A 73 9.42 -29.02 15.43
CA PHE A 73 10.57 -29.59 14.75
C PHE A 73 11.39 -30.41 15.74
N ARG A 74 11.83 -31.59 15.30
CA ARG A 74 12.74 -32.44 16.05
C ARG A 74 13.70 -33.14 15.10
N ILE A 75 15.00 -33.07 15.37
CA ILE A 75 15.96 -33.95 14.69
C ILE A 75 15.97 -35.30 15.39
N ALA A 76 15.75 -36.36 14.63
CA ALA A 76 15.85 -37.75 15.08
C ALA A 76 16.42 -38.59 13.94
N ASP A 77 17.43 -39.42 14.24
CA ASP A 77 18.04 -40.35 13.28
C ASP A 77 18.47 -39.68 11.96
N GLU A 78 19.13 -38.53 12.07
CA GLU A 78 19.59 -37.67 10.94
C GLU A 78 18.47 -37.06 10.07
N LYS A 79 17.19 -37.26 10.43
CA LYS A 79 16.04 -36.68 9.73
C LYS A 79 15.36 -35.58 10.54
N LEU A 80 14.74 -34.63 9.83
CA LEU A 80 13.89 -33.62 10.44
C LEU A 80 12.46 -34.16 10.53
N ARG A 81 12.00 -34.40 11.75
CA ARG A 81 10.62 -34.73 12.04
C ARG A 81 9.83 -33.45 12.31
N ILE A 82 8.71 -33.30 11.61
CA ILE A 82 7.81 -32.16 11.69
C ILE A 82 6.45 -32.67 12.14
N SER A 83 5.96 -32.17 13.26
CA SER A 83 4.59 -32.46 13.72
C SER A 83 3.75 -31.22 13.55
N VAL A 84 2.57 -31.35 12.94
CA VAL A 84 1.62 -30.24 12.76
C VAL A 84 0.26 -30.66 13.29
N GLN A 85 -0.43 -29.74 13.96
CA GLN A 85 -1.77 -29.93 14.49
C GLN A 85 -2.62 -28.71 14.17
N LEU A 86 -3.83 -28.95 13.70
CA LEU A 86 -4.88 -27.96 13.56
C LEU A 86 -5.95 -28.23 14.61
N ILE A 87 -6.21 -27.23 15.44
CA ILE A 87 -7.10 -27.31 16.59
C ILE A 87 -8.25 -26.33 16.37
N ARG A 88 -9.50 -26.80 16.55
CA ARG A 88 -10.68 -25.93 16.63
C ARG A 88 -10.79 -25.39 18.04
N THR A 89 -10.79 -24.06 18.18
CA THR A 89 -10.66 -23.40 19.47
C THR A 89 -11.92 -23.50 20.34
N GLU A 90 -13.11 -23.41 19.73
CA GLU A 90 -14.40 -23.47 20.43
C GLU A 90 -14.58 -24.78 21.23
N SER A 91 -14.21 -25.92 20.63
CA SER A 91 -14.36 -27.25 21.22
C SER A 91 -13.07 -27.80 21.83
N ASN A 92 -11.95 -27.09 21.67
CA ASN A 92 -10.60 -27.57 21.98
C ASN A 92 -10.27 -28.96 21.40
N THR A 93 -10.72 -29.21 20.16
CA THR A 93 -10.54 -30.51 19.48
C THR A 93 -9.51 -30.40 18.37
N ILE A 94 -8.60 -31.38 18.29
CA ILE A 94 -7.71 -31.58 17.14
C ILE A 94 -8.58 -32.03 15.96
N VAL A 95 -8.64 -31.22 14.91
CA VAL A 95 -9.39 -31.53 13.68
C VAL A 95 -8.51 -32.18 12.62
N TRP A 96 -7.21 -31.91 12.64
CA TRP A 96 -6.21 -32.57 11.81
C TRP A 96 -4.87 -32.58 12.54
N ALA A 97 -4.11 -33.65 12.38
CA ALA A 97 -2.76 -33.77 12.88
C ALA A 97 -1.95 -34.69 11.99
N GLU A 98 -0.73 -34.29 11.66
CA GLU A 98 0.14 -35.07 10.78
C GLU A 98 1.60 -34.98 11.23
N LYS A 99 2.37 -36.01 10.85
CA LYS A 99 3.79 -36.12 11.12
C LYS A 99 4.51 -36.41 9.84
N TYR A 100 5.58 -35.66 9.59
CA TYR A 100 6.41 -35.79 8.42
C TYR A 100 7.83 -36.08 8.85
N ASP A 101 8.44 -37.09 8.23
CA ASP A 101 9.85 -37.43 8.40
C ASP A 101 10.55 -37.13 7.08
N GLN A 102 11.26 -36.01 7.03
CA GLN A 102 11.85 -35.50 5.80
C GLN A 102 13.32 -35.17 5.99
N ASP A 103 14.05 -35.19 4.86
CA ASP A 103 15.39 -34.62 4.84
C ASP A 103 15.27 -33.09 4.89
N LEU A 104 16.18 -32.43 5.61
CA LEU A 104 16.23 -30.97 5.77
C LEU A 104 16.12 -30.21 4.43
N ASN A 105 16.64 -30.78 3.35
CA ASN A 105 16.64 -30.17 2.01
C ASN A 105 15.28 -30.27 1.29
N THR A 106 14.34 -31.06 1.79
CA THR A 106 13.01 -31.32 1.16
C THR A 106 11.85 -30.67 1.91
N VAL A 107 12.13 -30.01 3.05
CA VAL A 107 11.12 -29.40 3.93
C VAL A 107 10.27 -28.33 3.26
N PHE A 108 10.77 -27.64 2.24
CA PHE A 108 10.01 -26.60 1.56
C PHE A 108 8.91 -27.16 0.65
N ALA A 109 9.09 -28.36 0.08
CA ALA A 109 8.00 -29.03 -0.65
C ALA A 109 6.84 -29.39 0.28
N LEU A 110 7.13 -29.61 1.57
CA LEU A 110 6.15 -29.95 2.58
C LEU A 110 5.31 -28.76 3.05
N GLN A 111 5.85 -27.54 2.99
CA GLN A 111 5.14 -26.34 3.41
C GLN A 111 3.82 -26.14 2.63
N ASP A 112 3.87 -26.36 1.31
CA ASP A 112 2.72 -26.29 0.42
C ASP A 112 1.67 -27.36 0.80
N ASP A 113 2.12 -28.58 1.04
CA ASP A 113 1.27 -29.71 1.43
C ASP A 113 0.58 -29.43 2.78
N ILE A 114 1.33 -28.96 3.78
CA ILE A 114 0.78 -28.56 5.08
C ILE A 114 -0.28 -27.47 4.92
N THR A 115 0.00 -26.44 4.12
CA THR A 115 -0.94 -25.35 3.85
C THR A 115 -2.22 -25.88 3.21
N GLN A 116 -2.11 -26.76 2.19
CA GLN A 116 -3.25 -27.40 1.54
C GLN A 116 -4.09 -28.22 2.52
N HIS A 117 -3.44 -29.00 3.38
CA HIS A 117 -4.13 -29.82 4.38
C HIS A 117 -4.84 -28.95 5.43
N ILE A 118 -4.23 -27.86 5.88
CA ILE A 118 -4.87 -26.90 6.78
C ILE A 118 -6.12 -26.31 6.13
N VAL A 119 -6.02 -25.80 4.90
CA VAL A 119 -7.14 -25.15 4.22
C VAL A 119 -8.28 -26.14 3.96
N SER A 120 -7.97 -27.33 3.45
CA SER A 120 -8.96 -28.38 3.19
C SER A 120 -9.64 -28.89 4.47
N SER A 121 -8.93 -28.95 5.59
CA SER A 121 -9.49 -29.32 6.89
C SER A 121 -10.40 -28.24 7.48
N ILE A 122 -10.17 -26.97 7.16
CA ILE A 122 -10.99 -25.84 7.62
C ILE A 122 -12.25 -25.67 6.75
N GLN A 123 -12.11 -25.84 5.43
CA GLN A 123 -13.16 -25.57 4.46
C GLN A 123 -13.63 -26.87 3.80
N ASN A 124 -14.79 -27.39 4.21
CA ASN A 124 -15.43 -28.60 3.64
C ASN A 124 -15.80 -28.51 2.14
N ASN A 125 -15.39 -27.48 1.41
CA ASN A 125 -15.55 -27.30 -0.03
C ASN A 125 -14.81 -26.02 -0.46
N ILE A 126 -13.56 -26.06 -0.98
CA ILE A 126 -13.02 -24.99 -1.83
C ILE A 126 -12.07 -25.54 -2.91
N ASP A 127 -12.21 -24.92 -4.09
CA ASP A 127 -11.31 -24.91 -5.25
C ASP A 127 -9.82 -25.06 -4.88
N ILE A 128 -9.30 -26.26 -5.08
CA ILE A 128 -7.88 -26.65 -5.00
C ILE A 128 -7.02 -25.86 -6.02
N ASN A 129 -7.65 -25.04 -6.88
CA ASN A 129 -7.01 -24.31 -7.97
C ASN A 129 -6.27 -23.02 -7.57
N ILE A 130 -6.46 -22.47 -6.36
CA ILE A 130 -5.73 -21.24 -5.95
C ILE A 130 -4.23 -21.55 -5.74
N LEU A 131 -3.89 -22.77 -5.33
CA LEU A 131 -2.49 -23.19 -5.16
C LEU A 131 -1.89 -23.82 -6.42
N SER A 132 -2.71 -24.37 -7.32
CA SER A 132 -2.22 -24.94 -8.58
C SER A 132 -1.81 -23.86 -9.60
N VAL A 133 -2.47 -22.69 -9.59
CA VAL A 133 -2.15 -21.56 -10.48
C VAL A 133 -0.89 -20.77 -10.02
N ASN A 134 -0.48 -20.89 -8.76
CA ASN A 134 0.67 -20.19 -8.18
C ASN A 134 1.99 -21.00 -8.21
N ARG A 135 2.11 -22.00 -9.11
CA ARG A 135 3.25 -22.93 -9.11
C ARG A 135 4.53 -22.39 -9.79
N LYS A 136 5.62 -22.45 -9.00
CA LYS A 136 7.09 -22.59 -9.29
C LYS A 136 7.94 -21.32 -9.10
N LYS A 137 9.15 -21.36 -8.50
CA LYS A 137 10.04 -22.46 -8.05
C LYS A 137 10.03 -22.65 -6.52
N PRO A 138 10.07 -23.90 -6.01
CA PRO A 138 10.35 -24.15 -4.59
C PRO A 138 11.67 -23.49 -4.19
N ILE A 139 11.78 -23.07 -2.93
CA ILE A 139 13.05 -22.72 -2.31
C ILE A 139 14.01 -23.91 -2.54
N THR A 140 15.01 -23.71 -3.38
CA THR A 140 15.85 -24.80 -3.88
C THR A 140 16.99 -25.17 -2.92
N SER A 141 17.24 -24.34 -1.90
CA SER A 141 18.31 -24.56 -0.94
C SER A 141 18.01 -23.98 0.45
N LEU A 142 18.06 -24.83 1.47
CA LEU A 142 17.99 -24.41 2.87
C LEU A 142 19.13 -23.46 3.23
N ALA A 143 20.31 -23.63 2.63
CA ALA A 143 21.45 -22.75 2.89
C ALA A 143 21.20 -21.33 2.35
N ALA A 144 20.61 -21.21 1.14
CA ALA A 144 20.21 -19.91 0.62
C ALA A 144 19.10 -19.26 1.47
N TYR A 145 18.17 -20.07 1.97
CA TYR A 145 17.11 -19.62 2.86
C TYR A 145 17.64 -19.12 4.22
N ASP A 146 18.57 -19.84 4.85
CA ASP A 146 19.24 -19.44 6.10
C ASP A 146 19.97 -18.10 5.93
N CYS A 147 20.72 -17.93 4.84
CA CYS A 147 21.32 -16.66 4.49
C CYS A 147 20.26 -15.55 4.38
N TRP A 148 19.15 -15.79 3.70
CA TRP A 148 18.08 -14.80 3.58
C TRP A 148 17.44 -14.44 4.92
N LEU A 149 17.17 -15.41 5.80
CA LEU A 149 16.62 -15.14 7.14
C LEU A 149 17.56 -14.24 7.95
N LYS A 150 18.86 -14.53 7.94
CA LYS A 150 19.89 -13.70 8.60
C LYS A 150 19.89 -12.28 8.06
N GLY A 151 19.94 -12.13 6.74
CA GLY A 151 19.88 -10.81 6.10
C GLY A 151 18.61 -10.05 6.42
N TYR A 152 17.45 -10.71 6.38
CA TYR A 152 16.16 -10.08 6.68
C TYR A 152 16.05 -9.65 8.15
N SER A 153 16.62 -10.43 9.09
CA SER A 153 16.69 -10.05 10.51
C SER A 153 17.51 -8.78 10.74
N LEU A 154 18.56 -8.56 9.95
CA LEU A 154 19.40 -7.36 10.00
C LEU A 154 18.67 -6.15 9.43
N LEU A 155 17.95 -6.29 8.30
CA LEU A 155 17.12 -5.21 7.75
C LEU A 155 16.09 -4.66 8.76
N LYS A 156 15.58 -5.52 9.66
CA LYS A 156 14.62 -5.10 10.70
C LYS A 156 15.22 -4.14 11.73
N LYS A 157 16.55 -4.10 11.87
CA LYS A 157 17.25 -3.17 12.79
C LYS A 157 17.40 -1.77 12.21
N GLY A 158 17.48 -1.64 10.88
CA GLY A 158 17.38 -0.37 10.16
C GLY A 158 18.56 0.59 10.35
N THR A 159 19.78 0.07 10.56
CA THR A 159 21.02 0.86 10.52
C THR A 159 21.76 0.64 9.20
N VAL A 160 22.65 1.56 8.84
CA VAL A 160 23.47 1.46 7.61
C VAL A 160 24.39 0.24 7.69
N GLU A 161 24.97 0.02 8.86
CA GLU A 161 25.88 -1.10 9.13
C GLU A 161 25.15 -2.44 9.02
N ASP A 162 23.95 -2.55 9.58
CA ASP A 162 23.11 -3.74 9.46
C ASP A 162 22.65 -3.96 8.01
N ASP A 163 22.34 -2.90 7.26
CA ASP A 163 21.96 -2.99 5.85
C ASP A 163 23.13 -3.49 4.97
N LEU A 164 24.36 -3.05 5.24
CA LEU A 164 25.57 -3.56 4.57
C LEU A 164 25.82 -5.03 4.89
N GLU A 165 25.69 -5.43 6.15
CA GLU A 165 25.82 -6.83 6.57
C GLU A 165 24.71 -7.70 5.96
N ALA A 166 23.47 -7.19 5.90
CA ALA A 166 22.35 -7.87 5.27
C ALA A 166 22.62 -8.18 3.80
N ARG A 167 23.20 -7.24 3.05
CA ARG A 167 23.62 -7.45 1.65
C ARG A 167 24.64 -8.57 1.51
N MET A 168 25.56 -8.73 2.47
CA MET A 168 26.52 -9.84 2.43
C MET A 168 25.79 -11.19 2.46
N TYR A 169 24.83 -11.35 3.37
CA TYR A 169 24.03 -12.58 3.44
C TYR A 169 23.14 -12.78 2.20
N PHE A 170 22.51 -11.74 1.67
CA PHE A 170 21.72 -11.89 0.44
C PHE A 170 22.58 -12.28 -0.77
N ASN A 171 23.79 -11.74 -0.89
CA ASN A 171 24.72 -12.16 -1.95
C ASN A 171 25.17 -13.61 -1.76
N GLN A 172 25.47 -14.05 -0.53
CA GLN A 172 25.74 -15.47 -0.25
C GLN A 172 24.56 -16.37 -0.64
N ALA A 173 23.33 -15.93 -0.40
CA ALA A 173 22.14 -16.66 -0.83
C ALA A 173 22.09 -16.77 -2.37
N LEU A 174 22.50 -15.73 -3.10
CA LEU A 174 22.56 -15.72 -4.57
C LEU A 174 23.74 -16.50 -5.15
N ASP A 175 24.86 -16.60 -4.42
CA ASP A 175 25.98 -17.47 -4.80
C ASP A 175 25.56 -18.95 -4.75
N ILE A 176 24.65 -19.29 -3.83
CA ILE A 176 24.07 -20.63 -3.68
C ILE A 176 22.95 -20.86 -4.69
N ASP A 177 22.05 -19.88 -4.84
CA ASP A 177 20.92 -19.92 -5.76
C ASP A 177 20.69 -18.56 -6.43
N ALA A 178 21.26 -18.42 -7.64
CA ALA A 178 21.17 -17.20 -8.43
C ALA A 178 19.74 -16.83 -8.88
N ASN A 179 18.76 -17.73 -8.71
CA ASN A 179 17.35 -17.44 -9.01
C ASN A 179 16.51 -17.28 -7.74
N TYR A 180 17.12 -16.95 -6.60
CA TYR A 180 16.38 -16.77 -5.36
C TYR A 180 15.77 -15.36 -5.25
N ALA A 181 14.50 -15.21 -5.69
CA ALA A 181 13.79 -13.94 -5.77
C ALA A 181 13.76 -13.14 -4.46
N ARG A 182 13.65 -13.83 -3.31
CA ARG A 182 13.60 -13.19 -1.99
C ARG A 182 14.93 -12.53 -1.59
N ALA A 183 16.07 -13.08 -2.01
CA ALA A 183 17.36 -12.45 -1.79
C ALA A 183 17.49 -11.14 -2.58
N TYR A 184 17.03 -11.12 -3.84
CA TYR A 184 16.93 -9.89 -4.63
C TYR A 184 15.97 -8.86 -3.99
N THR A 185 14.85 -9.32 -3.43
CA THR A 185 13.94 -8.43 -2.68
C THR A 185 14.61 -7.82 -1.46
N GLY A 186 15.39 -8.61 -0.71
CA GLY A 186 16.19 -8.14 0.42
C GLY A 186 17.25 -7.11 0.03
N LEU A 187 18.01 -7.37 -1.06
CA LEU A 187 18.94 -6.39 -1.62
C LEU A 187 18.23 -5.09 -1.98
N SER A 188 17.11 -5.19 -2.70
CA SER A 188 16.31 -4.03 -3.11
C SER A 188 15.86 -3.19 -1.91
N LEU A 189 15.35 -3.83 -0.86
CA LEU A 189 14.94 -3.17 0.38
C LEU A 189 16.11 -2.46 1.07
N SER A 190 17.27 -3.10 1.14
CA SER A 190 18.49 -2.51 1.72
C SER A 190 18.94 -1.26 0.95
N TYR A 191 18.94 -1.31 -0.38
CA TYR A 191 19.26 -0.13 -1.19
C TYR A 191 18.16 0.94 -1.10
N PHE A 192 16.91 0.54 -0.96
CA PHE A 192 15.80 1.46 -0.75
C PHE A 192 15.93 2.19 0.59
N ASN A 193 16.31 1.52 1.68
CA ASN A 193 16.53 2.16 2.99
C ASN A 193 17.60 3.26 2.91
N GLU A 194 18.71 2.99 2.22
CA GLU A 194 19.74 4.00 1.93
C GLU A 194 19.16 5.15 1.10
N TRP A 195 18.42 4.84 0.03
CA TRP A 195 17.83 5.82 -0.88
C TRP A 195 16.78 6.71 -0.21
N SER A 196 15.88 6.14 0.59
CA SER A 196 14.74 6.88 1.17
C SER A 196 15.07 7.58 2.49
N CYS A 197 16.05 7.07 3.27
CA CYS A 197 16.21 7.50 4.66
C CYS A 197 17.64 7.67 5.16
N GLN A 198 18.67 6.98 4.66
CA GLN A 198 19.92 6.82 5.43
C GLN A 198 21.21 7.35 4.76
N LEU A 199 21.33 7.35 3.42
CA LEU A 199 22.56 7.77 2.75
C LEU A 199 22.30 8.56 1.47
N TRP A 200 22.53 9.87 1.58
CA TRP A 200 22.22 10.85 0.54
C TRP A 200 23.42 11.14 -0.39
N GLU A 201 24.62 10.73 0.00
CA GLU A 201 25.85 10.90 -0.80
C GLU A 201 25.89 9.94 -2.00
N LYS A 202 25.07 8.87 -2.01
CA LYS A 202 25.02 7.81 -3.04
C LYS A 202 23.65 7.67 -3.71
N TRP A 203 22.90 8.77 -3.81
CA TRP A 203 21.51 8.77 -4.29
C TRP A 203 21.25 7.95 -5.56
N ASN A 204 22.05 8.16 -6.61
CA ASN A 204 21.87 7.46 -7.89
C ASN A 204 22.18 5.95 -7.78
N GLU A 205 23.26 5.58 -7.08
CA GLU A 205 23.65 4.19 -6.87
C GLU A 205 22.57 3.44 -6.07
N SER A 206 22.09 4.04 -4.97
CA SER A 206 21.07 3.43 -4.12
C SER A 206 19.70 3.35 -4.82
N GLN A 207 19.33 4.37 -5.59
CA GLN A 207 18.12 4.33 -6.42
C GLN A 207 18.19 3.22 -7.48
N GLU A 208 19.29 3.14 -8.21
CA GLU A 208 19.48 2.14 -9.28
C GLU A 208 19.53 0.72 -8.70
N GLY A 209 20.27 0.51 -7.61
CA GLY A 209 20.31 -0.75 -6.89
C GLY A 209 18.92 -1.20 -6.43
N ALA A 210 18.17 -0.31 -5.75
CA ALA A 210 16.82 -0.61 -5.30
C ALA A 210 15.93 -1.07 -6.47
N PHE A 211 15.95 -0.34 -7.58
CA PHE A 211 15.14 -0.61 -8.75
C PHE A 211 15.52 -1.89 -9.48
N CYS A 212 16.80 -2.06 -9.83
CA CYS A 212 17.29 -3.21 -10.59
C CYS A 212 17.02 -4.52 -9.84
N TYR A 213 17.25 -4.55 -8.52
CA TYR A 213 16.99 -5.75 -7.73
C TYR A 213 15.50 -6.05 -7.54
N ALA A 214 14.64 -5.04 -7.37
CA ALA A 214 13.19 -5.27 -7.31
C ALA A 214 12.65 -5.80 -8.64
N GLN A 215 13.08 -5.24 -9.77
CA GLN A 215 12.71 -5.75 -11.08
C GLN A 215 13.19 -7.18 -11.30
N LYS A 216 14.43 -7.49 -10.90
CA LYS A 216 14.98 -8.85 -11.00
C LYS A 216 14.19 -9.84 -10.16
N ALA A 217 13.81 -9.47 -8.93
CA ALA A 217 12.98 -10.31 -8.07
C ALA A 217 11.63 -10.65 -8.72
N VAL A 218 10.91 -9.64 -9.22
CA VAL A 218 9.61 -9.82 -9.90
C VAL A 218 9.76 -10.54 -11.25
N ALA A 219 10.88 -10.39 -11.94
CA ALA A 219 11.14 -11.12 -13.18
C ALA A 219 11.43 -12.62 -12.94
N ILE A 220 11.96 -12.97 -11.78
CA ILE A 220 12.17 -14.36 -11.36
C ILE A 220 10.85 -14.97 -10.86
N ASP A 221 10.13 -14.25 -10.02
CA ASP A 221 8.83 -14.64 -9.48
C ASP A 221 7.85 -13.48 -9.53
N GLU A 222 7.00 -13.49 -10.56
CA GLU A 222 6.02 -12.44 -10.78
C GLU A 222 4.77 -12.56 -9.89
N TYR A 223 4.68 -13.63 -9.10
CA TYR A 223 3.58 -13.94 -8.18
C TYR A 223 3.99 -13.75 -6.71
N ASP A 224 5.23 -13.36 -6.43
CA ASP A 224 5.63 -12.98 -5.08
C ASP A 224 5.04 -11.61 -4.69
N SER A 225 4.09 -11.65 -3.76
CA SER A 225 3.38 -10.46 -3.30
C SER A 225 4.30 -9.44 -2.63
N VAL A 226 5.37 -9.90 -1.95
CA VAL A 226 6.31 -9.02 -1.24
C VAL A 226 7.15 -8.25 -2.25
N SER A 227 7.78 -8.94 -3.21
CA SER A 227 8.55 -8.34 -4.32
C SER A 227 7.72 -7.32 -5.09
N LEU A 228 6.45 -7.64 -5.40
CA LEU A 228 5.54 -6.70 -6.06
C LEU A 228 5.22 -5.47 -5.21
N SER A 229 5.04 -5.62 -3.89
CA SER A 229 4.81 -4.48 -2.99
C SER A 229 6.03 -3.57 -2.90
N VAL A 230 7.24 -4.15 -2.88
CA VAL A 230 8.51 -3.41 -2.87
C VAL A 230 8.71 -2.68 -4.19
N LEU A 231 8.47 -3.34 -5.32
CA LEU A 231 8.55 -2.73 -6.64
C LEU A 231 7.53 -1.59 -6.81
N ALA A 232 6.31 -1.75 -6.28
CA ALA A 232 5.32 -0.67 -6.26
C ALA A 232 5.83 0.58 -5.54
N ARG A 233 6.44 0.38 -4.36
CA ARG A 233 7.03 1.47 -3.58
C ARG A 233 8.21 2.12 -4.32
N ILE A 234 9.03 1.36 -5.02
CA ILE A 234 10.13 1.93 -5.81
C ILE A 234 9.60 2.76 -6.98
N TYR A 235 8.61 2.24 -7.73
CA TYR A 235 7.99 3.01 -8.80
C TYR A 235 7.37 4.31 -8.29
N LEU A 236 6.78 4.29 -7.09
CA LEU A 236 6.24 5.49 -6.46
C LEU A 236 7.31 6.57 -6.26
N TYR A 237 8.46 6.20 -5.69
CA TYR A 237 9.58 7.15 -5.46
C TYR A 237 10.31 7.54 -6.74
N LYS A 238 10.18 6.73 -7.81
CA LYS A 238 10.61 7.09 -9.17
C LYS A 238 9.58 7.94 -9.93
N GLU A 239 8.46 8.28 -9.30
CA GLU A 239 7.34 9.04 -9.89
C GLU A 239 6.64 8.32 -11.05
N GLU A 240 6.80 7.00 -11.15
CA GLU A 240 6.11 6.15 -12.13
C GLU A 240 4.79 5.65 -11.53
N PHE A 241 3.89 6.59 -11.24
CA PHE A 241 2.68 6.39 -10.43
C PHE A 241 1.76 5.28 -10.95
N GLU A 242 1.57 5.16 -12.27
CA GLU A 242 0.73 4.11 -12.85
C GLU A 242 1.31 2.71 -12.64
N LYS A 243 2.64 2.58 -12.74
CA LYS A 243 3.32 1.31 -12.49
C LYS A 243 3.31 0.96 -11.00
N ALA A 244 3.46 1.97 -10.13
CA ALA A 244 3.29 1.81 -8.70
C ALA A 244 1.90 1.26 -8.35
N GLU A 245 0.84 1.87 -8.89
CA GLU A 245 -0.54 1.40 -8.69
C GLU A 245 -0.72 -0.03 -9.21
N HIS A 246 -0.23 -0.33 -10.41
CA HIS A 246 -0.36 -1.64 -11.02
C HIS A 246 0.26 -2.74 -10.15
N CYS A 247 1.52 -2.55 -9.72
CA CYS A 247 2.24 -3.49 -8.86
C CYS A 247 1.55 -3.64 -7.49
N ALA A 248 1.14 -2.54 -6.87
CA ALA A 248 0.45 -2.56 -5.57
C ALA A 248 -0.88 -3.33 -5.66
N ARG A 249 -1.68 -3.10 -6.71
CA ARG A 249 -2.93 -3.84 -6.92
C ARG A 249 -2.69 -5.31 -7.25
N LYS A 250 -1.62 -5.67 -7.98
CA LYS A 250 -1.25 -7.07 -8.22
C LYS A 250 -0.87 -7.77 -6.90
N SER A 251 0.00 -7.14 -6.10
CA SER A 251 0.38 -7.62 -4.77
C SER A 251 -0.84 -7.86 -3.87
N LEU A 252 -1.77 -6.90 -3.81
CA LEU A 252 -3.00 -7.01 -3.02
C LEU A 252 -3.89 -8.20 -3.44
N ARG A 253 -3.98 -8.50 -4.74
CA ARG A 253 -4.75 -9.64 -5.23
C ARG A 253 -4.12 -10.98 -4.86
N LEU A 254 -2.79 -11.03 -4.81
CA LEU A 254 -2.05 -12.25 -4.51
C LEU A 254 -2.03 -12.56 -3.01
N ASN A 255 -1.93 -11.53 -2.17
CA ASN A 255 -1.92 -11.72 -0.73
C ASN A 255 -2.78 -10.67 0.01
N PRO A 256 -4.11 -10.88 0.04
CA PRO A 256 -5.06 -9.90 0.57
C PRO A 256 -5.13 -9.87 2.11
N ASN A 257 -4.56 -10.85 2.80
CA ASN A 257 -4.66 -10.98 4.27
C ASN A 257 -3.31 -10.95 4.99
N ASN A 258 -2.22 -10.51 4.35
CA ASN A 258 -0.95 -10.29 5.03
C ASN A 258 -0.89 -8.86 5.60
N ALA A 259 -0.83 -8.73 6.94
CA ALA A 259 -0.91 -7.44 7.62
C ALA A 259 0.19 -6.45 7.19
N ASP A 260 1.44 -6.92 7.04
CA ASP A 260 2.55 -6.05 6.66
C ASP A 260 2.42 -5.58 5.21
N ILE A 261 2.08 -6.47 4.28
CA ILE A 261 1.84 -6.10 2.87
C ILE A 261 0.68 -5.11 2.76
N LEU A 262 -0.41 -5.32 3.50
CA LEU A 262 -1.56 -4.41 3.52
C LEU A 262 -1.15 -2.99 3.94
N THR A 263 -0.31 -2.85 4.95
CA THR A 263 0.16 -1.51 5.38
C THR A 263 1.12 -0.87 4.37
N GLN A 264 2.00 -1.63 3.73
CA GLN A 264 2.87 -1.11 2.66
C GLN A 264 2.04 -0.60 1.48
N ILE A 265 1.03 -1.37 1.06
CA ILE A 265 0.10 -0.96 -0.01
C ILE A 265 -0.74 0.24 0.41
N ALA A 266 -1.20 0.30 1.67
CA ALA A 266 -1.94 1.44 2.19
C ALA A 266 -1.11 2.73 2.11
N THR A 267 0.17 2.68 2.46
CA THR A 267 1.09 3.80 2.31
C THR A 267 1.20 4.23 0.84
N THR A 268 1.44 3.29 -0.09
CA THR A 268 1.48 3.59 -1.52
C THR A 268 0.16 4.20 -2.03
N PHE A 269 -0.98 3.65 -1.61
CA PHE A 269 -2.29 4.18 -1.99
C PHE A 269 -2.55 5.58 -1.44
N THR A 270 -2.07 5.87 -0.24
CA THR A 270 -2.15 7.23 0.33
C THR A 270 -1.39 8.22 -0.57
N TYR A 271 -0.15 7.89 -0.95
CA TYR A 271 0.64 8.70 -1.87
C TYR A 271 0.01 8.88 -3.26
N LEU A 272 -0.71 7.87 -3.75
CA LEU A 272 -1.42 7.93 -5.03
C LEU A 272 -2.77 8.66 -4.95
N GLY A 273 -3.20 9.10 -3.76
CA GLY A 273 -4.47 9.79 -3.54
C GLY A 273 -5.67 8.87 -3.27
N TYR A 274 -5.44 7.58 -3.08
CA TYR A 274 -6.45 6.57 -2.71
C TYR A 274 -6.56 6.39 -1.18
N ALA A 275 -6.47 7.48 -0.42
CA ALA A 275 -6.39 7.42 1.06
C ALA A 275 -7.60 6.74 1.74
N VAL A 276 -8.80 6.79 1.13
CA VAL A 276 -9.99 6.07 1.63
C VAL A 276 -9.84 4.55 1.46
N GLU A 277 -9.21 4.08 0.38
CA GLU A 277 -8.87 2.67 0.22
C GLU A 277 -7.75 2.29 1.20
N ALA A 278 -6.75 3.15 1.37
CA ALA A 278 -5.66 2.95 2.33
C ALA A 278 -6.17 2.76 3.76
N GLU A 279 -7.12 3.57 4.23
CA GLU A 279 -7.73 3.40 5.57
C GLU A 279 -8.35 2.01 5.75
N LYS A 280 -9.05 1.49 4.74
CA LYS A 280 -9.65 0.15 4.82
C LYS A 280 -8.58 -0.94 4.95
N LEU A 281 -7.48 -0.83 4.20
CA LEU A 281 -6.36 -1.76 4.27
C LEU A 281 -5.65 -1.68 5.63
N TYR A 282 -5.43 -0.47 6.12
CA TYR A 282 -4.83 -0.22 7.44
C TYR A 282 -5.67 -0.82 8.57
N LEU A 283 -6.98 -0.56 8.60
CA LEU A 283 -7.88 -1.14 9.60
C LEU A 283 -7.91 -2.68 9.53
N ASN A 284 -7.82 -3.24 8.32
CA ASN A 284 -7.70 -4.69 8.16
C ASN A 284 -6.38 -5.22 8.75
N ALA A 285 -5.26 -4.53 8.51
CA ALA A 285 -3.97 -4.90 9.09
C ALA A 285 -3.99 -4.87 10.64
N LEU A 286 -4.63 -3.86 11.26
CA LEU A 286 -4.81 -3.81 12.73
C LEU A 286 -5.57 -5.02 13.25
N ARG A 287 -6.64 -5.43 12.55
CA ARG A 287 -7.45 -6.59 12.90
C ARG A 287 -6.66 -7.90 12.76
N LEU A 288 -5.81 -8.00 11.75
CA LEU A 288 -4.97 -9.17 11.52
C LEU A 288 -3.75 -9.23 12.47
N ASN A 289 -3.41 -8.14 13.16
CA ASN A 289 -2.32 -8.09 14.13
C ASN A 289 -2.81 -7.51 15.48
N PRO A 290 -3.76 -8.17 16.17
CA PRO A 290 -4.48 -7.60 17.30
C PRO A 290 -3.60 -7.26 18.51
N LEU A 291 -2.45 -7.92 18.69
CA LEU A 291 -1.59 -7.74 19.87
C LEU A 291 -0.35 -6.86 19.60
N ASN A 292 -0.11 -6.45 18.35
CA ASN A 292 0.99 -5.56 17.99
C ASN A 292 0.52 -4.46 17.02
N GLN A 293 -0.63 -3.86 17.31
CA GLN A 293 -1.22 -2.81 16.48
C GLN A 293 -0.36 -1.54 16.45
N GLU A 294 0.36 -1.28 17.55
CA GLU A 294 1.23 -0.12 17.71
C GLU A 294 2.32 -0.02 16.64
N ARG A 295 2.74 -1.17 16.09
CA ARG A 295 3.68 -1.26 14.95
C ARG A 295 3.21 -0.45 13.74
N TYR A 296 1.90 -0.28 13.57
CA TYR A 296 1.31 0.39 12.42
C TYR A 296 0.86 1.83 12.73
N ASN A 297 1.08 2.34 13.93
CA ASN A 297 0.64 3.69 14.32
C ASN A 297 1.24 4.79 13.43
N GLY A 298 2.51 4.69 13.03
CA GLY A 298 3.13 5.70 12.15
C GLY A 298 2.43 5.80 10.79
N ILE A 299 2.03 4.65 10.25
CA ILE A 299 1.27 4.56 9.00
C ILE A 299 -0.16 5.09 9.19
N GLY A 300 -0.80 4.75 10.31
CA GLY A 300 -2.13 5.26 10.67
C GLY A 300 -2.17 6.78 10.80
N LEU A 301 -1.17 7.38 11.46
CA LEU A 301 -0.97 8.83 11.55
C LEU A 301 -0.97 9.45 10.15
N PHE A 302 -0.11 8.95 9.25
CA PHE A 302 0.01 9.46 7.90
C PHE A 302 -1.32 9.36 7.11
N ILE A 303 -1.98 8.20 7.16
CA ILE A 303 -3.27 7.99 6.47
C ILE A 303 -4.35 8.95 6.99
N TYR A 304 -4.52 9.05 8.32
CA TYR A 304 -5.53 9.92 8.90
C TYR A 304 -5.25 11.39 8.67
N PHE A 305 -3.97 11.78 8.72
CA PHE A 305 -3.55 13.12 8.40
C PHE A 305 -3.92 13.50 6.97
N GLU A 306 -3.57 12.70 5.97
CA GLU A 306 -3.90 12.96 4.56
C GLU A 306 -5.42 12.96 4.30
N LEU A 307 -6.18 12.10 4.99
CA LEU A 307 -7.65 12.13 4.97
C LEU A 307 -8.26 13.39 5.60
N GLY A 308 -7.48 14.15 6.38
CA GLY A 308 -7.96 15.28 7.16
C GLY A 308 -8.75 14.88 8.40
N LYS A 309 -8.58 13.66 8.90
CA LYS A 309 -9.13 13.19 10.18
C LYS A 309 -8.14 13.56 11.29
N ILE A 310 -7.99 14.86 11.53
CA ILE A 310 -6.92 15.42 12.36
C ILE A 310 -6.98 14.90 13.79
N GLU A 311 -8.18 14.77 14.36
CA GLU A 311 -8.36 14.29 15.73
C GLU A 311 -7.83 12.85 15.89
N LYS A 312 -8.07 11.99 14.89
CA LYS A 312 -7.54 10.62 14.88
C LYS A 312 -6.03 10.59 14.66
N ALA A 313 -5.50 11.49 13.83
CA ALA A 313 -4.07 11.63 13.60
C ALA A 313 -3.35 12.01 14.92
N VAL A 314 -3.91 12.97 15.67
CA VAL A 314 -3.42 13.36 17.00
C VAL A 314 -3.54 12.22 18.02
N GLU A 315 -4.66 11.48 18.04
CA GLU A 315 -4.84 10.35 18.96
C GLU A 315 -3.78 9.26 18.73
N ILE A 316 -3.49 8.94 17.46
CA ILE A 316 -2.47 7.93 17.12
C ILE A 316 -1.06 8.44 17.39
N SER A 317 -0.76 9.72 17.11
CA SER A 317 0.59 10.25 17.29
C SER A 317 1.03 10.23 18.76
N GLN A 318 0.11 10.39 19.70
CA GLN A 318 0.37 10.27 21.14
C GLN A 318 0.76 8.85 21.57
N LYS A 319 0.47 7.84 20.76
CA LYS A 319 0.84 6.44 20.99
C LYS A 319 2.21 6.08 20.40
N LEU A 320 2.88 7.03 19.74
CA LEU A 320 4.20 6.83 19.14
C LEU A 320 5.30 7.25 20.12
N SER A 321 6.34 6.41 20.24
CA SER A 321 7.55 6.75 20.97
C SER A 321 8.31 7.86 20.26
N VAL A 322 8.63 8.93 20.99
CA VAL A 322 9.42 10.07 20.48
C VAL A 322 10.89 9.63 20.33
N GLY A 323 11.40 9.52 19.10
CA GLY A 323 12.83 9.32 18.80
C GLY A 323 13.21 8.01 18.07
N ASP A 324 12.46 6.94 18.29
CA ASP A 324 12.74 5.61 17.69
C ASP A 324 12.01 5.38 16.34
N SER A 325 11.30 6.40 15.85
CA SER A 325 10.53 6.35 14.61
C SER A 325 11.32 6.84 13.39
N TRP A 326 10.72 6.68 12.19
CA TRP A 326 11.17 7.35 10.97
C TRP A 326 11.28 8.87 11.19
N VAL A 327 12.22 9.51 10.50
CA VAL A 327 12.58 10.91 10.71
C VAL A 327 11.37 11.84 10.50
N ASP A 328 10.59 11.58 9.47
CA ASP A 328 9.42 12.36 9.04
C ASP A 328 8.18 12.18 9.93
N ILE A 329 8.09 11.12 10.73
CA ILE A 329 6.95 10.90 11.65
C ILE A 329 6.77 12.07 12.63
N SER A 330 7.88 12.63 13.14
CA SER A 330 7.83 13.81 14.02
C SER A 330 7.29 15.04 13.29
N ALA A 331 7.62 15.20 12.00
CA ALA A 331 7.10 16.30 11.18
C ALA A 331 5.60 16.15 10.92
N PHE A 332 5.12 14.94 10.59
CA PHE A 332 3.68 14.68 10.46
C PHE A 332 2.93 14.84 11.77
N THR A 333 3.55 14.50 12.90
CA THR A 333 2.96 14.70 14.23
C THR A 333 2.84 16.19 14.55
N ALA A 334 3.89 16.97 14.29
CA ALA A 334 3.85 18.42 14.41
C ALA A 334 2.75 19.02 13.52
N ALA A 335 2.58 18.51 12.30
CA ALA A 335 1.57 18.96 11.35
C ALA A 335 0.15 18.68 11.87
N ALA A 336 -0.06 17.48 12.43
CA ALA A 336 -1.34 17.11 13.02
C ALA A 336 -1.70 18.04 14.19
N PHE A 337 -0.77 18.30 15.12
CA PHE A 337 -1.02 19.23 16.24
C PHE A 337 -1.21 20.68 15.80
N TYR A 338 -0.49 21.13 14.76
CA TYR A 338 -0.71 22.46 14.19
C TYR A 338 -2.12 22.58 13.60
N CYS A 339 -2.58 21.58 12.84
CA CYS A 339 -3.93 21.56 12.30
C CYS A 339 -5.02 21.42 13.38
N ASP A 340 -4.70 20.80 14.52
CA ASP A 340 -5.58 20.69 15.70
C ASP A 340 -5.63 21.99 16.52
N GLY A 341 -4.69 22.92 16.28
CA GLY A 341 -4.58 24.20 17.00
C GLY A 341 -3.69 24.17 18.24
N ASP A 342 -3.08 23.03 18.59
CA ASP A 342 -2.13 22.89 19.70
C ASP A 342 -0.71 23.28 19.23
N ILE A 343 -0.47 24.59 19.14
CA ILE A 343 0.77 25.16 18.61
C ILE A 343 1.99 24.82 19.47
N GLU A 344 1.82 24.70 20.79
CA GLU A 344 2.89 24.32 21.72
C GLU A 344 3.39 22.91 21.43
N LYS A 345 2.47 21.94 21.28
CA LYS A 345 2.86 20.58 20.88
C LYS A 345 3.40 20.54 19.45
N ALA A 346 2.84 21.32 18.53
CA ALA A 346 3.37 21.41 17.17
C ALA A 346 4.84 21.83 17.16
N ARG A 347 5.21 22.85 17.95
CA ARG A 347 6.60 23.30 18.12
C ARG A 347 7.48 22.23 18.74
N PHE A 348 7.02 21.58 19.81
CA PHE A 348 7.76 20.50 20.46
C PHE A 348 8.11 19.38 19.46
N TYR A 349 7.12 18.87 18.71
CA TYR A 349 7.36 17.79 17.75
C TYR A 349 8.19 18.23 16.54
N TRP A 350 8.15 19.51 16.16
CA TRP A 350 9.04 20.06 15.15
C TRP A 350 10.50 20.05 15.60
N GLU A 351 10.78 20.43 16.84
CA GLU A 351 12.12 20.33 17.42
C GLU A 351 12.62 18.87 17.47
N GLN A 352 11.73 17.92 17.75
CA GLN A 352 12.06 16.49 17.67
C GLN A 352 12.37 16.04 16.24
N PHE A 353 11.67 16.60 15.25
CA PHE A 353 11.99 16.36 13.84
C PHE A 353 13.40 16.88 13.49
N GLU A 354 13.73 18.12 13.86
CA GLU A 354 15.05 18.72 13.61
C GLU A 354 16.17 17.91 14.29
N GLU A 355 15.94 17.44 15.53
CA GLU A 355 16.89 16.61 16.26
C GLU A 355 17.09 15.23 15.63
N ASN A 356 16.00 14.60 15.15
CA ASN A 356 16.07 13.34 14.42
C ASN A 356 16.80 13.52 13.08
N PHE A 357 16.52 14.61 12.37
CA PHE A 357 17.23 14.97 11.14
C PHE A 357 18.73 15.16 11.39
N ARG A 358 19.10 15.89 12.46
CA ARG A 358 20.51 16.10 12.85
C ARG A 358 21.24 14.78 13.08
N LYS A 359 20.62 13.85 13.83
CA LYS A 359 21.20 12.56 14.20
C LYS A 359 21.30 11.61 13.01
N LYS A 360 20.18 11.41 12.29
CA LYS A 360 20.03 10.33 11.31
C LYS A 360 20.42 10.75 9.89
N ILE A 361 20.20 12.03 9.53
CA ILE A 361 20.44 12.53 8.16
C ILE A 361 21.72 13.37 8.09
N ALA A 362 21.84 14.42 8.92
CA ALA A 362 23.01 15.30 8.89
C ALA A 362 24.26 14.66 9.52
N LYS A 363 24.10 13.56 10.27
CA LYS A 363 25.18 12.84 10.97
C LYS A 363 26.06 13.77 11.81
N GLY A 364 25.42 14.74 12.48
CA GLY A 364 26.10 15.74 13.31
C GLY A 364 26.79 16.89 12.56
N LYS A 365 26.74 16.93 11.22
CA LYS A 365 27.17 18.11 10.44
C LYS A 365 26.21 19.29 10.74
N PRO A 366 26.71 20.54 10.73
CA PRO A 366 25.84 21.72 10.80
C PRO A 366 24.79 21.68 9.68
N PHE A 367 23.54 21.97 10.02
CA PHE A 367 22.43 22.06 9.07
C PHE A 367 21.56 23.27 9.43
N THR A 368 20.79 23.75 8.47
CA THR A 368 19.77 24.79 8.66
C THR A 368 18.39 24.17 8.70
N ARG A 369 17.41 24.85 9.30
CA ARG A 369 16.00 24.45 9.22
C ARG A 369 15.53 24.26 7.78
N GLN A 370 15.98 25.12 6.87
CA GLN A 370 15.66 25.00 5.44
C GLN A 370 16.18 23.70 4.84
N ASP A 371 17.33 23.18 5.29
CA ASP A 371 17.84 21.88 4.83
C ASP A 371 16.92 20.74 5.26
N ALA A 372 16.41 20.78 6.50
CA ALA A 372 15.45 19.79 7.00
C ALA A 372 14.10 19.87 6.25
N ILE A 373 13.64 21.07 5.91
CA ILE A 373 12.42 21.28 5.11
C ILE A 373 12.59 20.78 3.67
N ASN A 374 13.73 21.10 3.04
CA ASN A 374 14.06 20.62 1.70
C ASN A 374 14.13 19.09 1.67
N TRP A 375 14.66 18.49 2.73
CA TRP A 375 14.71 17.04 2.87
C TRP A 375 13.32 16.41 2.87
N ILE A 376 12.34 16.97 3.60
CA ILE A 376 10.96 16.47 3.58
C ILE A 376 10.41 16.45 2.15
N TYR A 377 10.52 17.55 1.41
CA TYR A 377 9.97 17.64 0.04
C TYR A 377 10.67 16.71 -0.95
N PHE A 378 11.95 16.44 -0.72
CA PHE A 378 12.72 15.59 -1.62
C PHE A 378 12.55 14.10 -1.27
N ALA A 379 12.51 13.75 0.01
CA ALA A 379 12.33 12.39 0.49
C ALA A 379 10.89 11.89 0.29
N ASN A 380 9.91 12.79 0.36
CA ASN A 380 8.51 12.44 0.24
C ASN A 380 8.07 12.41 -1.24
N PRO A 381 7.44 11.33 -1.72
CA PRO A 381 6.89 11.26 -3.08
C PRO A 381 5.91 12.40 -3.41
N PHE A 382 5.25 12.97 -2.40
CA PHE A 382 4.49 14.18 -2.54
C PHE A 382 5.41 15.41 -2.59
N LYS A 383 5.99 15.69 -3.76
CA LYS A 383 6.84 16.89 -3.94
C LYS A 383 6.10 18.21 -3.68
N LYS A 384 4.76 18.27 -3.81
CA LYS A 384 3.86 19.41 -3.52
C LYS A 384 2.40 18.97 -3.28
N GLY A 385 1.62 19.77 -2.53
CA GLY A 385 0.16 19.64 -2.45
C GLY A 385 -0.33 18.70 -1.35
N THR A 386 0.43 18.59 -0.27
CA THR A 386 0.05 17.83 0.93
C THR A 386 -0.42 18.75 2.03
N ARG A 387 -1.07 18.19 3.05
CA ARG A 387 -1.35 18.95 4.28
C ARG A 387 -0.09 19.29 5.07
N LEU A 388 1.06 18.69 4.75
CA LEU A 388 2.34 19.02 5.36
C LEU A 388 2.80 20.44 4.97
N ASP A 389 2.35 20.94 3.81
CA ASP A 389 2.67 22.28 3.30
C ASP A 389 2.24 23.37 4.30
N TYR A 390 1.14 23.17 5.04
CA TYR A 390 0.67 24.11 6.08
C TYR A 390 1.69 24.30 7.20
N LEU A 391 2.23 23.20 7.72
CA LEU A 391 3.24 23.22 8.76
C LEU A 391 4.56 23.80 8.26
N ILE A 392 4.98 23.37 7.06
CA ILE A 392 6.23 23.82 6.46
C ILE A 392 6.20 25.33 6.23
N ASN A 393 5.07 25.89 5.80
CA ASN A 393 4.93 27.33 5.63
C ASN A 393 5.04 28.10 6.96
N TYR A 394 4.52 27.53 8.05
CA TYR A 394 4.63 28.10 9.40
C TYR A 394 6.09 28.15 9.89
N PHE A 395 6.88 27.09 9.68
CA PHE A 395 8.28 27.04 10.13
C PHE A 395 9.30 27.63 9.16
N SER A 396 8.90 27.94 7.91
CA SER A 396 9.74 28.57 6.87
C SER A 396 9.83 30.10 6.93
N ASP A 397 9.41 30.75 8.03
CA ASP A 397 9.34 32.21 8.19
C ASP A 397 8.46 32.96 7.15
N LYS A 398 7.48 32.29 6.51
CA LYS A 398 6.63 32.89 5.46
C LYS A 398 5.18 33.20 5.85
N ASN A 399 4.68 32.85 7.04
CA ASN A 399 3.43 33.42 7.56
C ASN A 399 3.27 33.13 9.06
N PRO A 400 2.99 34.12 9.95
CA PRO A 400 3.05 33.92 11.39
C PRO A 400 1.75 33.46 12.06
N GLU A 401 0.62 33.35 11.36
CA GLU A 401 -0.65 32.98 11.99
C GLU A 401 -1.11 31.55 11.65
N PRO A 402 -1.54 30.77 12.66
CA PRO A 402 -2.19 29.49 12.42
C PRO A 402 -3.52 29.73 11.70
N GLU A 403 -3.65 29.23 10.47
CA GLU A 403 -4.96 29.07 9.84
C GLU A 403 -5.70 27.96 10.60
N LEU A 404 -6.36 28.35 11.69
CA LEU A 404 -7.28 27.54 12.47
C LEU A 404 -8.41 27.07 11.55
N HIS A 405 -8.28 25.87 11.00
CA HIS A 405 -9.42 25.17 10.43
C HIS A 405 -10.26 24.58 11.56
N GLY A 406 -11.02 25.46 12.21
CA GLY A 406 -11.85 25.11 13.35
C GLY A 406 -12.84 26.18 13.80
N SER A 407 -13.14 27.22 13.02
CA SER A 407 -14.33 28.05 13.28
C SER A 407 -14.77 28.86 12.06
N VAL A 408 -16.06 28.81 11.80
CA VAL A 408 -16.76 29.72 10.89
C VAL A 408 -16.78 31.10 11.55
N SER A 409 -16.32 32.15 10.87
CA SER A 409 -16.52 33.55 11.29
C SER A 409 -17.18 34.35 10.17
N GLU A 410 -17.98 35.32 10.60
CA GLU A 410 -19.15 35.89 9.92
C GLU A 410 -18.85 36.95 8.85
N THR A 411 -19.62 36.83 7.76
CA THR A 411 -20.18 37.83 6.82
C THR A 411 -19.53 39.21 6.70
N ILE A 412 -18.87 39.43 5.55
CA ILE A 412 -18.87 40.73 4.85
C ILE A 412 -19.94 40.66 3.76
N SER A 413 -21.00 41.43 3.91
CA SER A 413 -22.01 41.66 2.87
C SER A 413 -21.39 42.49 1.75
N SER A 414 -20.83 41.83 0.73
CA SER A 414 -20.51 42.47 -0.55
C SER A 414 -21.51 42.02 -1.62
N THR A 415 -21.96 42.97 -2.44
CA THR A 415 -22.75 42.68 -3.66
C THR A 415 -21.87 42.19 -4.82
N GLU A 416 -20.59 41.92 -4.57
CA GLU A 416 -19.63 41.50 -5.59
C GLU A 416 -19.37 39.99 -5.52
N TYR A 417 -19.57 39.30 -6.64
CA TYR A 417 -19.23 37.89 -6.79
C TYR A 417 -17.72 37.77 -7.03
N TYR A 418 -17.01 37.05 -6.17
CA TYR A 418 -15.58 36.81 -6.34
C TYR A 418 -15.22 35.37 -6.04
N PHE A 419 -14.22 34.88 -6.77
CA PHE A 419 -13.67 33.53 -6.66
C PHE A 419 -12.15 33.70 -6.78
N LYS A 420 -11.50 33.99 -5.65
CA LYS A 420 -10.12 34.47 -5.63
C LYS A 420 -9.23 33.52 -4.87
N ARG A 421 -8.00 33.37 -5.34
CA ARG A 421 -6.98 32.64 -4.62
C ARG A 421 -6.17 33.60 -3.76
N ASN A 422 -6.16 33.34 -2.44
CA ASN A 422 -5.32 34.04 -1.47
C ASN A 422 -4.33 33.03 -0.87
N GLY A 423 -3.23 32.78 -1.59
CA GLY A 423 -2.23 31.77 -1.22
C GLY A 423 -2.74 30.33 -1.34
N VAL A 424 -2.91 29.65 -0.21
CA VAL A 424 -3.40 28.26 -0.09
C VAL A 424 -4.91 28.18 0.17
N LEU A 425 -5.55 29.33 0.38
CA LEU A 425 -6.97 29.45 0.58
C LEU A 425 -7.63 30.05 -0.66
N TRP A 426 -8.86 29.61 -0.90
CA TRP A 426 -9.76 30.22 -1.87
C TRP A 426 -10.86 30.94 -1.13
N GLU A 427 -11.08 32.18 -1.49
CA GLU A 427 -12.18 33.00 -0.98
C GLU A 427 -13.27 33.10 -2.04
N PHE A 428 -14.50 32.84 -1.62
CA PHE A 428 -15.67 32.84 -2.49
C PHE A 428 -16.73 33.75 -1.89
N CYS A 429 -17.30 34.66 -2.67
CA CYS A 429 -18.51 35.38 -2.29
C CYS A 429 -19.61 35.16 -3.32
N PHE A 430 -20.79 34.76 -2.82
CA PHE A 430 -21.97 34.56 -3.64
C PHE A 430 -23.22 34.97 -2.86
N GLU A 431 -24.07 35.81 -3.46
CA GLU A 431 -25.31 36.33 -2.84
C GLU A 431 -25.06 36.96 -1.44
N GLY A 432 -23.97 37.72 -1.31
CA GLY A 432 -23.60 38.41 -0.07
C GLY A 432 -23.00 37.53 1.03
N LYS A 433 -22.81 36.23 0.77
CA LYS A 433 -22.17 35.30 1.70
C LYS A 433 -20.76 34.97 1.23
N ALA A 434 -19.78 35.38 2.03
CA ALA A 434 -18.39 35.03 1.85
C ALA A 434 -18.03 33.76 2.62
N ILE A 435 -17.27 32.86 2.01
CA ILE A 435 -16.66 31.69 2.64
C ILE A 435 -15.21 31.57 2.17
N THR A 436 -14.38 30.91 2.97
CA THR A 436 -12.98 30.63 2.63
C THR A 436 -12.72 29.14 2.82
N LEU A 437 -12.13 28.47 1.82
CA LEU A 437 -11.82 27.04 1.86
C LEU A 437 -10.38 26.75 1.43
N PRO A 438 -9.74 25.70 1.97
CA PRO A 438 -8.42 25.27 1.53
C PRO A 438 -8.41 24.75 0.09
N GLU A 439 -7.32 25.01 -0.64
CA GLU A 439 -7.10 24.56 -2.02
C GLU A 439 -7.46 23.08 -2.22
N VAL A 440 -8.25 22.82 -3.26
CA VAL A 440 -8.41 21.49 -3.83
C VAL A 440 -8.18 21.56 -5.33
N LYS A 441 -7.69 20.48 -5.95
CA LYS A 441 -7.34 20.44 -7.38
C LYS A 441 -8.44 20.99 -8.31
N GLY A 442 -9.71 20.84 -7.94
CA GLY A 442 -10.84 21.34 -8.72
C GLY A 442 -11.12 22.84 -8.61
N PHE A 443 -10.58 23.58 -7.64
CA PHE A 443 -10.79 25.04 -7.53
C PHE A 443 -10.06 25.80 -8.64
N THR A 444 -8.87 25.33 -9.02
CA THR A 444 -8.16 25.86 -10.20
C THR A 444 -8.98 25.62 -11.49
N ASP A 445 -9.56 24.43 -11.66
CA ASP A 445 -10.43 24.12 -12.81
C ASP A 445 -11.68 25.02 -12.83
N LEU A 446 -12.30 25.25 -11.66
CA LEU A 446 -13.44 26.16 -11.51
C LEU A 446 -13.07 27.61 -11.84
N ALA A 447 -11.93 28.11 -11.37
CA ALA A 447 -11.49 29.48 -11.63
C ALA A 447 -11.33 29.75 -13.13
N VAL A 448 -10.74 28.80 -13.88
CA VAL A 448 -10.61 28.89 -15.33
C VAL A 448 -11.98 29.02 -16.02
N LEU A 449 -12.95 28.19 -15.61
CA LEU A 449 -14.30 28.21 -16.18
C LEU A 449 -15.08 29.49 -15.80
N LEU A 450 -14.95 29.96 -14.56
CA LEU A 450 -15.64 31.15 -14.07
C LEU A 450 -15.10 32.45 -14.69
N ASN A 451 -13.81 32.48 -15.04
CA ASN A 451 -13.17 33.61 -15.74
C ASN A 451 -13.57 33.70 -17.22
N GLN A 452 -14.09 32.61 -17.81
CA GLN A 452 -14.50 32.56 -19.21
C GLN A 452 -15.95 32.05 -19.37
N PRO A 453 -16.97 32.81 -18.90
CA PRO A 453 -18.37 32.40 -19.03
C PRO A 453 -18.76 32.14 -20.49
N TYR A 454 -19.62 31.14 -20.71
CA TYR A 454 -20.13 30.70 -22.02
C TYR A 454 -19.06 30.22 -23.01
N THR A 455 -17.82 30.01 -22.56
CA THR A 455 -16.73 29.50 -23.39
C THR A 455 -16.47 28.03 -23.07
N GLU A 456 -16.32 27.21 -24.10
CA GLU A 456 -15.99 25.79 -23.96
C GLU A 456 -14.47 25.59 -23.82
N VAL A 457 -14.04 24.96 -22.73
CA VAL A 457 -12.63 24.63 -22.46
C VAL A 457 -12.44 23.12 -22.55
N HIS A 458 -11.50 22.66 -23.38
CA HIS A 458 -11.26 21.23 -23.53
C HIS A 458 -10.63 20.64 -22.27
N CYS A 459 -11.01 19.42 -21.88
CA CYS A 459 -10.55 18.81 -20.63
C CYS A 459 -9.02 18.61 -20.57
N THR A 460 -8.36 18.49 -21.72
CA THR A 460 -6.88 18.41 -21.79
C THR A 460 -6.20 19.76 -21.53
N GLN A 461 -6.88 20.88 -21.82
CA GLN A 461 -6.40 22.22 -21.51
C GLN A 461 -6.52 22.50 -20.01
N LEU A 462 -7.61 22.06 -19.38
CA LEU A 462 -7.76 22.11 -17.91
C LEU A 462 -6.72 21.23 -17.19
N MET A 463 -6.29 20.13 -17.83
CA MET A 463 -5.24 19.27 -17.28
C MET A 463 -3.81 19.74 -17.60
N GLY A 464 -3.62 20.63 -18.58
CA GLY A 464 -2.31 21.16 -18.97
C GLY A 464 -1.47 20.28 -19.92
N THR A 465 -2.09 19.39 -20.71
CA THR A 465 -1.37 18.47 -21.64
C THR A 465 -1.96 18.49 -23.06
N GLN A 466 -1.10 18.44 -24.09
CA GLN A 466 -1.48 18.24 -25.50
C GLN A 466 -1.03 16.86 -25.99
N VAL A 467 -1.92 15.93 -26.35
CA VAL A 467 -1.64 14.84 -27.32
C VAL A 467 -2.93 14.37 -28.03
N ALA A 468 -2.74 13.95 -29.29
CA ALA A 468 -3.64 13.65 -30.41
C ALA A 468 -4.63 12.46 -30.28
N ASN A 469 -5.63 12.50 -31.15
CA ASN A 469 -6.76 11.57 -31.32
C ASN A 469 -6.36 10.21 -31.93
N ASP A 470 -6.98 9.13 -31.44
CA ASP A 470 -7.29 7.92 -32.22
C ASP A 470 -8.51 7.18 -31.63
N ASP A 471 -9.39 6.70 -32.51
CA ASP A 471 -10.74 6.12 -32.29
C ASP A 471 -10.75 4.61 -31.96
N TYR A 472 -11.67 4.11 -31.10
CA TYR A 472 -12.03 2.67 -31.02
C TYR A 472 -13.47 2.33 -30.53
N PHE A 473 -14.02 1.23 -31.08
CA PHE A 473 -15.39 0.64 -31.03
C PHE A 473 -15.71 -0.32 -29.82
N VAL A 474 -16.97 -0.78 -29.65
CA VAL A 474 -17.52 -1.60 -28.51
C VAL A 474 -18.15 -2.96 -28.94
N LEU A 475 -18.08 -4.01 -28.08
CA LEU A 475 -18.59 -5.40 -28.23
C LEU A 475 -19.87 -5.73 -27.42
N ASP A 476 -20.67 -6.74 -27.85
CA ASP A 476 -21.99 -7.13 -27.30
C ASP A 476 -22.00 -8.35 -26.33
N ASP A 477 -23.15 -8.61 -25.68
CA ASP A 477 -23.35 -9.68 -24.67
C ASP A 477 -23.25 -11.12 -25.22
N LYS A 478 -23.40 -11.31 -26.53
CA LYS A 478 -23.25 -12.63 -27.16
C LYS A 478 -21.77 -12.99 -27.25
N ALA A 479 -20.92 -12.01 -27.56
CA ALA A 479 -19.47 -12.16 -27.57
C ALA A 479 -18.91 -12.54 -26.18
N LYS A 480 -19.47 -11.99 -25.09
CA LYS A 480 -19.04 -12.30 -23.71
C LYS A 480 -19.16 -13.79 -23.37
N LYS A 481 -20.27 -14.44 -23.74
CA LYS A 481 -20.45 -15.89 -23.53
C LYS A 481 -19.48 -16.71 -24.37
N VAL A 482 -19.18 -16.26 -25.59
CA VAL A 482 -18.17 -16.90 -26.45
C VAL A 482 -16.79 -16.81 -25.82
N TYR A 483 -16.40 -15.66 -25.27
CA TYR A 483 -15.10 -15.50 -24.63
C TYR A 483 -14.96 -16.30 -23.33
N GLN A 484 -16.00 -16.40 -22.50
CA GLN A 484 -15.98 -17.25 -21.30
C GLN A 484 -15.78 -18.72 -21.65
N LYS A 485 -16.47 -19.21 -22.69
CA LYS A 485 -16.28 -20.57 -23.18
C LYS A 485 -14.85 -20.80 -23.69
N LYS A 486 -14.32 -19.84 -24.45
CA LYS A 486 -12.97 -19.92 -25.01
C LYS A 486 -11.87 -19.89 -23.94
N ILE A 487 -12.06 -19.16 -22.85
CA ILE A 487 -11.16 -19.22 -21.69
C ILE A 487 -11.14 -20.62 -21.06
N GLN A 488 -12.31 -21.23 -20.87
CA GLN A 488 -12.39 -22.57 -20.29
C GLN A 488 -11.73 -23.62 -21.18
N GLU A 489 -11.90 -23.50 -22.50
CA GLU A 489 -11.25 -24.35 -23.49
C GLU A 489 -9.72 -24.17 -23.46
N LEU A 490 -9.22 -22.92 -23.45
CA LEU A 490 -7.77 -22.63 -23.35
C LEU A 490 -7.15 -23.18 -22.06
N LEU A 491 -7.83 -23.04 -20.92
CA LEU A 491 -7.34 -23.58 -19.64
C LEU A 491 -7.26 -25.11 -19.64
N ALA A 492 -8.24 -25.78 -20.26
CA ALA A 492 -8.20 -27.23 -20.44
C ALA A 492 -7.03 -27.67 -21.34
N GLU A 493 -6.80 -26.97 -22.46
CA GLU A 493 -5.68 -27.26 -23.36
C GLU A 493 -4.31 -26.96 -22.75
N ILE A 494 -4.19 -25.91 -21.92
CA ILE A 494 -2.97 -25.63 -21.16
C ILE A 494 -2.67 -26.77 -20.19
N THR A 495 -3.69 -27.24 -19.46
CA THR A 495 -3.55 -28.33 -18.49
C THR A 495 -3.12 -29.64 -19.17
N GLU A 496 -3.67 -29.93 -20.35
CA GLU A 496 -3.28 -31.08 -21.16
C GLU A 496 -1.83 -30.94 -21.66
N ALA A 497 -1.45 -29.79 -22.24
CA ALA A 497 -0.09 -29.55 -22.72
C ALA A 497 0.97 -29.64 -21.61
N GLU A 498 0.63 -29.18 -20.40
CA GLU A 498 1.49 -29.29 -19.22
C GLU A 498 1.64 -30.74 -18.73
N ALA A 499 0.58 -31.55 -18.79
CA ALA A 499 0.63 -32.97 -18.45
C ALA A 499 1.56 -33.76 -19.40
N TYR A 500 1.68 -33.31 -20.65
CA TYR A 500 2.59 -33.88 -21.64
C TYR A 500 3.99 -33.23 -21.70
N ASN A 501 4.31 -32.29 -20.79
CA ASN A 501 5.58 -31.54 -20.76
C ASN A 501 5.91 -30.78 -22.07
N ASP A 502 4.90 -30.35 -22.83
CA ASP A 502 5.09 -29.57 -24.05
C ASP A 502 5.21 -28.07 -23.71
N THR A 503 6.44 -27.63 -23.47
CA THR A 503 6.76 -26.28 -22.98
C THR A 503 6.47 -25.17 -24.01
N GLU A 504 6.69 -25.44 -25.29
CA GLU A 504 6.47 -24.46 -26.36
C GLU A 504 4.97 -24.22 -26.57
N ARG A 505 4.18 -25.31 -26.57
CA ARG A 505 2.71 -25.22 -26.66
C ARG A 505 2.11 -24.56 -25.42
N THR A 506 2.62 -24.88 -24.24
CA THR A 506 2.16 -24.28 -22.96
C THR A 506 2.37 -22.76 -22.96
N LEU A 507 3.56 -22.28 -23.34
CA LEU A 507 3.85 -20.84 -23.38
C LEU A 507 2.95 -20.10 -24.37
N LYS A 508 2.71 -20.70 -25.55
CA LYS A 508 1.84 -20.11 -26.57
C LYS A 508 0.39 -20.00 -26.11
N LEU A 509 -0.14 -21.06 -25.50
CA LEU A 509 -1.51 -21.08 -24.99
C LEU A 509 -1.69 -20.15 -23.78
N LYS A 510 -0.71 -20.07 -22.88
CA LYS A 510 -0.71 -19.11 -21.76
C LYS A 510 -0.68 -17.66 -22.24
N LYS A 511 0.13 -17.35 -23.26
CA LYS A 511 0.16 -16.03 -23.87
C LYS A 511 -1.20 -15.67 -24.51
N GLU A 512 -1.84 -16.61 -25.20
CA GLU A 512 -3.18 -16.40 -25.77
C GLU A 512 -4.24 -16.23 -24.68
N TYR A 513 -4.15 -17.00 -23.59
CA TYR A 513 -5.00 -16.83 -22.41
C TYR A 513 -4.81 -15.46 -21.77
N ASP A 514 -3.58 -15.01 -21.55
CA ASP A 514 -3.28 -13.71 -20.95
C ASP A 514 -3.70 -12.56 -21.87
N GLU A 515 -3.49 -12.67 -23.18
CA GLU A 515 -3.99 -11.69 -24.16
C GLU A 515 -5.53 -11.62 -24.15
N LEU A 516 -6.21 -12.76 -24.02
CA LEU A 516 -7.67 -12.84 -23.97
C LEU A 516 -8.24 -12.31 -22.64
N VAL A 517 -7.59 -12.64 -21.52
CA VAL A 517 -7.93 -12.16 -20.18
C VAL A 517 -7.60 -10.68 -20.05
N ASP A 518 -6.51 -10.19 -20.60
CA ASP A 518 -6.18 -8.77 -20.66
C ASP A 518 -7.18 -8.01 -21.56
N HIS A 519 -7.55 -8.58 -22.72
CA HIS A 519 -8.62 -8.05 -23.56
C HIS A 519 -9.96 -7.97 -22.82
N LEU A 520 -10.32 -8.98 -22.01
CA LEU A 520 -11.53 -9.00 -21.18
C LEU A 520 -11.45 -8.09 -19.94
N THR A 521 -10.27 -7.98 -19.34
CA THR A 521 -10.01 -7.11 -18.17
C THR A 521 -9.98 -5.64 -18.58
N LYS A 522 -9.49 -5.34 -19.80
CA LYS A 522 -9.64 -4.05 -20.48
C LYS A 522 -11.09 -3.72 -20.84
N SER A 523 -11.97 -4.73 -20.95
CA SER A 523 -13.37 -4.56 -21.34
C SER A 523 -14.42 -4.78 -20.22
N LEU A 524 -14.05 -5.27 -19.02
CA LEU A 524 -14.97 -5.51 -17.90
C LEU A 524 -14.40 -5.03 -16.54
N GLY A 525 -15.07 -4.06 -15.91
CA GLY A 525 -14.83 -3.62 -14.52
C GLY A 525 -15.85 -4.17 -13.52
N LYS A 526 -15.51 -4.14 -12.21
CA LYS A 526 -16.30 -4.67 -11.08
C LYS A 526 -17.80 -4.37 -11.20
N GLY A 527 -18.62 -5.43 -11.24
CA GLY A 527 -20.08 -5.36 -11.09
C GLY A 527 -20.92 -5.57 -12.35
N GLY A 528 -20.34 -5.96 -13.48
CA GLY A 528 -21.12 -6.40 -14.65
C GLY A 528 -21.94 -5.29 -15.33
N LYS A 529 -21.61 -4.02 -15.12
CA LYS A 529 -22.16 -2.90 -15.90
C LYS A 529 -21.07 -2.29 -16.78
N SER A 530 -21.36 -2.22 -18.08
CA SER A 530 -20.52 -1.62 -19.10
C SER A 530 -20.36 -0.11 -18.89
N ARG A 531 -19.13 0.39 -18.86
CA ARG A 531 -18.85 1.78 -19.25
C ARG A 531 -17.67 1.83 -20.22
N LYS A 532 -17.94 2.38 -21.40
CA LYS A 532 -16.97 2.91 -22.37
C LYS A 532 -16.01 3.84 -21.64
N LEU A 533 -14.72 3.54 -21.62
CA LEU A 533 -13.70 4.53 -21.25
C LEU A 533 -12.31 3.95 -21.52
N ASN A 534 -11.67 4.35 -22.62
CA ASN A 534 -10.21 4.31 -22.78
C ASN A 534 -9.75 5.08 -24.04
N SER A 535 -10.21 6.32 -24.21
CA SER A 535 -9.33 7.31 -24.85
C SER A 535 -8.60 8.07 -23.73
N PRO A 536 -7.33 8.47 -23.90
CA PRO A 536 -6.64 9.39 -22.98
C PRO A 536 -7.52 10.61 -22.66
N THR A 537 -8.23 11.14 -23.65
CA THR A 537 -9.21 12.22 -23.51
C THR A 537 -10.35 11.88 -22.55
N GLU A 538 -10.88 10.65 -22.56
CA GLU A 538 -11.93 10.22 -21.64
C GLU A 538 -11.44 10.05 -20.19
N ARG A 539 -10.20 9.59 -19.99
CA ARG A 539 -9.56 9.54 -18.65
C ARG A 539 -9.33 10.96 -18.12
N ILE A 540 -8.85 11.85 -18.99
CA ILE A 540 -8.68 13.28 -18.69
C ILE A 540 -10.03 13.92 -18.35
N ARG A 541 -11.05 13.68 -19.17
CA ARG A 541 -12.43 14.12 -18.95
C ARG A 541 -12.97 13.66 -17.62
N SER A 542 -12.78 12.38 -17.29
CA SER A 542 -13.29 11.80 -16.04
C SER A 542 -12.56 12.34 -14.82
N ALA A 543 -11.25 12.54 -14.90
CA ALA A 543 -10.46 13.18 -13.85
C ALA A 543 -10.90 14.63 -13.61
N ILE A 544 -11.09 15.43 -14.67
CA ILE A 544 -11.57 16.81 -14.58
C ILE A 544 -13.02 16.85 -14.06
N THR A 545 -13.90 15.99 -14.56
CA THR A 545 -15.29 15.85 -14.08
C THR A 545 -15.31 15.54 -12.58
N TRP A 546 -14.43 14.65 -12.13
CA TRP A 546 -14.35 14.29 -10.72
C TRP A 546 -13.75 15.41 -9.86
N ARG A 547 -12.71 16.11 -10.33
CA ARG A 547 -12.13 17.27 -9.64
C ARG A 547 -13.14 18.38 -9.45
N ILE A 548 -13.86 18.76 -10.51
CA ILE A 548 -14.91 19.81 -10.47
C ILE A 548 -16.03 19.39 -9.53
N ARG A 549 -16.53 18.15 -9.61
CA ARG A 549 -17.59 17.67 -8.71
C ARG A 549 -17.15 17.60 -7.26
N SER A 550 -15.92 17.16 -6.99
CA SER A 550 -15.36 17.11 -5.65
C SER A 550 -15.21 18.51 -5.05
N ALA A 551 -14.75 19.48 -5.85
CA ALA A 551 -14.71 20.89 -5.46
C ALA A 551 -16.11 21.45 -5.13
N ILE A 552 -17.11 21.20 -5.98
CA ILE A 552 -18.48 21.65 -5.72
C ILE A 552 -19.06 20.98 -4.45
N THR A 553 -18.81 19.69 -4.24
CA THR A 553 -19.23 18.96 -3.03
C THR A 553 -18.58 19.55 -1.77
N LYS A 554 -17.32 19.99 -1.89
CA LYS A 554 -16.60 20.66 -0.80
C LYS A 554 -17.22 22.03 -0.47
N VAL A 555 -17.61 22.79 -1.51
CA VAL A 555 -18.33 24.06 -1.36
C VAL A 555 -19.71 23.83 -0.75
N GLU A 556 -20.43 22.77 -1.13
CA GLU A 556 -21.79 22.47 -0.66
C GLU A 556 -21.90 22.40 0.87
N LYS A 557 -20.88 21.85 1.54
CA LYS A 557 -20.83 21.75 3.00
C LYS A 557 -20.83 23.11 3.71
N HIS A 558 -20.34 24.17 3.06
CA HIS A 558 -20.14 25.48 3.66
C HIS A 558 -21.00 26.59 3.01
N HIS A 559 -21.37 26.41 1.74
CA HIS A 559 -22.18 27.33 0.95
C HIS A 559 -23.08 26.57 -0.05
N PRO A 560 -24.22 26.01 0.41
CA PRO A 560 -25.15 25.22 -0.41
C PRO A 560 -25.69 25.97 -1.65
N ASP A 561 -25.96 27.27 -1.53
CA ASP A 561 -26.52 28.06 -2.64
C ASP A 561 -25.51 28.23 -3.79
N LEU A 562 -24.24 28.48 -3.46
CA LEU A 562 -23.14 28.54 -4.43
C LEU A 562 -22.91 27.16 -5.06
N ALA A 563 -22.93 26.08 -4.27
CA ALA A 563 -22.79 24.73 -4.82
C ALA A 563 -23.94 24.36 -5.75
N THR A 564 -25.17 24.77 -5.43
CA THR A 564 -26.35 24.59 -6.27
C THR A 564 -26.23 25.37 -7.57
N HIS A 565 -25.78 26.63 -7.49
CA HIS A 565 -25.50 27.47 -8.65
C HIS A 565 -24.44 26.82 -9.57
N LEU A 566 -23.28 26.47 -9.02
CA LEU A 566 -22.19 25.84 -9.77
C LEU A 566 -22.60 24.49 -10.37
N SER A 567 -23.37 23.67 -9.64
CA SER A 567 -23.86 22.38 -10.14
C SER A 567 -24.80 22.51 -11.33
N LYS A 568 -25.60 23.59 -11.37
CA LYS A 568 -26.51 23.87 -12.48
C LYS A 568 -25.81 24.55 -13.66
N ALA A 569 -24.91 25.47 -13.36
CA ALA A 569 -24.25 26.32 -14.34
C ALA A 569 -23.05 25.63 -15.02
N ILE A 570 -22.40 24.66 -14.38
CA ILE A 570 -21.20 24.01 -14.92
C ILE A 570 -21.57 22.71 -15.62
N GLN A 571 -21.22 22.65 -16.90
CA GLN A 571 -21.31 21.43 -17.70
C GLN A 571 -19.93 20.79 -17.78
N THR A 572 -19.86 19.51 -17.46
CA THR A 572 -18.62 18.72 -17.51
C THR A 572 -18.72 17.67 -18.61
N GLY A 573 -17.75 17.69 -19.52
CA GLY A 573 -17.70 16.87 -20.71
C GLY A 573 -16.29 16.91 -21.32
N ALA A 574 -16.10 16.36 -22.53
CA ALA A 574 -14.82 16.51 -23.23
C ALA A 574 -14.44 18.00 -23.37
N PHE A 575 -15.46 18.84 -23.48
CA PHE A 575 -15.41 20.26 -23.23
C PHE A 575 -16.20 20.56 -21.95
N CYS A 576 -15.62 21.37 -21.07
CA CYS A 576 -16.27 21.88 -19.87
C CYS A 576 -16.60 23.36 -20.08
N SER A 577 -17.73 23.82 -19.55
CA SER A 577 -18.16 25.20 -19.68
C SER A 577 -18.93 25.67 -18.44
N TYR A 578 -18.91 26.97 -18.19
CA TYR A 578 -19.73 27.63 -17.17
C TYR A 578 -20.76 28.52 -17.87
N SER A 579 -22.04 28.15 -17.75
CA SER A 579 -23.19 28.81 -18.38
C SER A 579 -24.24 29.12 -17.31
N PRO A 580 -24.14 30.28 -16.62
CA PRO A 580 -25.06 30.64 -15.55
C PRO A 580 -26.43 31.10 -16.06
N GLU A 581 -27.49 30.84 -15.30
CA GLU A 581 -28.87 31.28 -15.63
C GLU A 581 -29.05 32.81 -15.57
N LYS A 582 -28.19 33.50 -14.81
CA LYS A 582 -28.12 34.96 -14.70
C LYS A 582 -26.71 35.41 -15.04
N ASN A 583 -26.57 36.58 -15.67
CA ASN A 583 -25.26 37.12 -16.01
C ASN A 583 -24.52 37.54 -14.72
N ILE A 584 -23.57 36.72 -14.28
CA ILE A 584 -22.75 36.92 -13.09
C ILE A 584 -21.32 37.21 -13.53
N HIS A 585 -20.81 38.36 -13.13
CA HIS A 585 -19.42 38.74 -13.35
C HIS A 585 -18.58 38.36 -12.13
N TRP A 586 -17.80 37.29 -12.26
CA TRP A 586 -16.85 36.87 -11.24
C TRP A 586 -15.57 37.71 -11.32
N LYS A 587 -15.12 38.24 -10.17
CA LYS A 587 -13.71 38.64 -10.03
C LYS A 587 -12.90 37.39 -9.70
N THR A 588 -12.21 36.85 -10.70
CA THR A 588 -11.25 35.75 -10.54
C THR A 588 -9.83 36.31 -10.56
N GLU A 589 -9.07 36.07 -9.50
CA GLU A 589 -7.64 36.41 -9.36
C GLU A 589 -6.83 35.18 -8.95
#